data_AF-A0A9D6XDW6-F1
#
_entry.id   AF-A0A9D6XDW6-F1
#
_cell.length_a   1.000
_cell.length_b   1.000
_cell.length_c   1.000
_cell.angle_alpha   90.00
_cell.angle_beta   90.00
_cell.angle_gamma   90.00
#
_symmetry.space_group_name_H-M   'P 1'
#
loop_
_entity.id
_entity.type
_entity.pdbx_description
1 polymer ?
#
loop_
_entity_poly.entity_id
_entity_poly.type
_entity_poly.pdbx_seq_one_letter_code
_entity_poly.pdbx_strand_id
1 'polypeptide(L)'
;MWDETKNPDCAPRSRKKIVLAMAAFFLGLVLISLVFAHFNLDRRISGVFHHPQEGFFLEDHAPWIWLYRFGTIPGLVFIALSIFAFFMSTLSPRWADIRRPAAIVVLTALLGSGIMANVVLKPYWGRPRPSQTTDFGGEWAYRDALSPGTPGKGQSFPSGHCTIAFLFVSAWAARKNYPRAAFAITVFGLTYGLFMSAARIVQGAHFATDTMWALGVIVLSAGFWDVVLPDPLFGREQAAGRIRPVPAIIALAALLVLGFDFAAHRPFFEHHRRYVYLEPGIKKIVIRTNVALTKEQVIRDAQGLPRILLDSQGFGFFSARRVLTDRREVKGDTLIHHYDIRATGWFSELNHSARVILPPSVPAGLSVAFETPEAAR
;
A
#
# COMPACT_ATOMS: atom_id res chain seq x y z
N MET A 1 42.53 32.72 -10.43
CA MET A 1 42.79 31.27 -10.52
C MET A 1 42.69 30.72 -9.11
N TRP A 2 41.46 30.42 -8.66
CA TRP A 2 41.20 29.80 -7.37
C TRP A 2 41.11 28.29 -7.61
N ASP A 3 42.02 27.57 -6.98
CA ASP A 3 42.32 26.16 -7.19
C ASP A 3 41.33 25.28 -6.42
N GLU A 4 40.47 24.54 -7.14
CA GLU A 4 39.46 23.62 -6.61
C GLU A 4 40.05 22.33 -5.99
N THR A 5 41.38 22.15 -5.96
CA THR A 5 41.99 20.87 -5.55
C THR A 5 42.22 20.68 -4.04
N LYS A 6 41.92 21.65 -3.18
CA LYS A 6 42.41 21.62 -1.77
C LYS A 6 41.56 20.94 -0.70
N ASN A 7 40.42 20.30 -1.00
CA ASN A 7 39.88 19.29 -0.06
C ASN A 7 38.88 18.28 -0.66
N PRO A 8 39.35 17.30 -1.46
CA PRO A 8 38.49 16.21 -1.96
C PRO A 8 38.04 15.22 -0.86
N ASP A 9 38.60 15.26 0.36
CA ASP A 9 38.41 14.23 1.39
C ASP A 9 37.25 14.47 2.38
N CYS A 10 36.74 15.70 2.49
CA CYS A 10 35.72 16.03 3.48
C CYS A 10 34.28 15.63 3.04
N ALA A 11 33.97 15.75 1.74
CA ALA A 11 32.68 15.36 1.18
C ALA A 11 32.41 13.83 1.14
N PRO A 12 33.33 12.95 0.70
CA PRO A 12 33.08 11.50 0.59
C PRO A 12 32.92 10.81 1.95
N ARG A 13 33.60 11.29 3.00
CA ARG A 13 33.43 10.75 4.36
C ARG A 13 32.03 11.00 4.94
N SER A 14 31.36 12.09 4.56
CA SER A 14 30.01 12.42 5.04
C SER A 14 28.92 11.53 4.42
N ARG A 15 29.03 11.21 3.12
CA ARG A 15 28.06 10.36 2.41
C ARG A 15 28.13 8.91 2.86
N LYS A 16 29.34 8.37 3.10
CA LYS A 16 29.52 7.02 3.66
C LYS A 16 28.76 6.84 4.98
N LYS A 17 28.81 7.83 5.87
CA LYS A 17 28.07 7.80 7.15
C LYS A 17 26.55 7.74 6.94
N ILE A 18 26.01 8.50 6.00
CA ILE A 18 24.57 8.48 5.68
C ILE A 18 24.17 7.10 5.14
N VAL A 19 24.94 6.53 4.21
CA VAL A 19 24.67 5.19 3.66
C VAL A 19 24.72 4.11 4.75
N LEU A 20 25.72 4.14 5.64
CA LEU A 20 25.80 3.23 6.78
C LEU A 20 24.60 3.39 7.72
N ALA A 21 24.19 4.63 8.01
CA ALA A 21 23.01 4.90 8.85
C ALA A 21 21.72 4.38 8.20
N MET A 22 21.55 4.54 6.89
CA MET A 22 20.41 3.99 6.14
C MET A 22 20.41 2.46 6.18
N ALA A 23 21.56 1.82 5.98
CA ALA A 23 21.69 0.37 6.05
C ALA A 23 21.38 -0.17 7.45
N ALA A 24 21.92 0.48 8.49
CA ALA A 24 21.63 0.13 9.89
C ALA A 24 20.15 0.33 10.24
N PHE A 25 19.54 1.42 9.77
CA PHE A 25 18.13 1.68 9.97
C PHE A 25 17.24 0.65 9.25
N PHE A 26 17.55 0.31 8.00
CA PHE A 26 16.85 -0.75 7.27
C PHE A 26 16.98 -2.11 7.96
N LEU A 27 18.19 -2.47 8.41
CA LEU A 27 18.41 -3.68 9.20
C LEU A 27 17.58 -3.66 10.49
N GLY A 28 17.52 -2.52 11.18
CA GLY A 28 16.66 -2.34 12.35
C GLY A 28 15.18 -2.59 12.05
N LEU A 29 14.65 -2.05 10.94
CA LEU A 29 13.27 -2.29 10.50
C LEU A 29 13.00 -3.78 10.25
N VAL A 30 13.94 -4.47 9.60
CA VAL A 30 13.84 -5.92 9.34
C VAL A 30 13.84 -6.69 10.67
N LEU A 31 14.80 -6.44 11.55
CA LEU A 31 14.91 -7.11 12.85
C LEU A 31 13.66 -6.89 13.72
N ILE A 32 13.16 -5.64 13.80
CA ILE A 32 11.92 -5.34 14.53
C ILE A 32 10.74 -6.08 13.90
N SER A 33 10.64 -6.13 12.57
CA SER A 33 9.57 -6.87 11.88
C SER A 33 9.60 -8.37 12.19
N LEU A 34 10.80 -8.96 12.31
CA LEU A 34 10.96 -10.37 12.69
C LEU A 34 10.52 -10.61 14.15
N VAL A 35 10.83 -9.68 15.06
CA VAL A 35 10.31 -9.73 16.46
C VAL A 35 8.78 -9.64 16.46
N PHE A 36 8.20 -8.74 15.68
CA PHE A 36 6.73 -8.61 15.56
C PHE A 36 6.07 -9.89 15.05
N ALA A 37 6.65 -10.53 14.03
CA ALA A 37 6.17 -11.80 13.50
C ALA A 37 6.28 -12.91 14.56
N HIS A 38 7.44 -13.04 15.22
CA HIS A 38 7.67 -14.07 16.22
C HIS A 38 6.69 -14.01 17.40
N PHE A 39 6.41 -12.81 17.92
CA PHE A 39 5.53 -12.61 19.07
C PHE A 39 4.07 -12.28 18.70
N ASN A 40 3.72 -12.31 17.41
CA ASN A 40 2.40 -11.94 16.90
C ASN A 40 1.93 -10.54 17.35
N LEU A 41 2.87 -9.59 17.45
CA LEU A 41 2.61 -8.26 18.04
C LEU A 41 1.60 -7.46 17.21
N ASP A 42 1.64 -7.57 15.88
CA ASP A 42 0.67 -6.90 15.01
C ASP A 42 -0.77 -7.26 15.37
N ARG A 43 -1.06 -8.56 15.53
CA ARG A 43 -2.39 -9.06 15.92
C ARG A 43 -2.74 -8.66 17.35
N ARG A 44 -1.81 -8.77 18.29
CA ARG A 44 -2.05 -8.38 19.69
C ARG A 44 -2.38 -6.90 19.81
N ILE A 45 -1.64 -6.03 19.14
CA ILE A 45 -1.86 -4.59 19.15
C ILE A 45 -3.22 -4.25 18.52
N SER A 46 -3.52 -4.78 17.32
CA SER A 46 -4.82 -4.54 16.69
C SER A 46 -5.99 -5.09 17.49
N GLY A 47 -5.81 -6.22 18.19
CA GLY A 47 -6.84 -6.84 19.02
C GLY A 47 -7.26 -6.02 20.24
N VAL A 48 -6.43 -5.10 20.73
CA VAL A 48 -6.82 -4.16 21.80
C VAL A 48 -7.96 -3.23 21.36
N PHE A 49 -8.06 -2.94 20.07
CA PHE A 49 -9.04 -2.01 19.51
C PHE A 49 -10.22 -2.71 18.82
N HIS A 50 -10.34 -4.04 18.96
CA HIS A 50 -11.39 -4.81 18.34
C HIS A 50 -12.26 -5.53 19.38
N HIS A 51 -13.56 -5.43 19.23
CA HIS A 51 -14.55 -6.13 20.05
C HIS A 51 -15.39 -7.10 19.17
N PRO A 52 -15.68 -8.34 19.59
CA PRO A 52 -16.37 -9.32 18.74
C PRO A 52 -17.75 -8.87 18.22
N GLN A 53 -18.52 -8.10 19.00
CA GLN A 53 -19.84 -7.60 18.58
C GLN A 53 -19.79 -6.26 17.85
N GLU A 54 -18.81 -5.40 18.17
CA GLU A 54 -18.77 -4.01 17.69
C GLU A 54 -17.71 -3.78 16.60
N GLY A 55 -16.86 -4.78 16.34
CA GLY A 55 -15.71 -4.63 15.45
C GLY A 55 -14.68 -3.65 16.01
N PHE A 56 -14.10 -2.82 15.14
CA PHE A 56 -13.19 -1.74 15.55
C PHE A 56 -13.98 -0.57 16.12
N PHE A 57 -14.33 -0.66 17.41
CA PHE A 57 -15.27 0.23 18.09
C PHE A 57 -14.88 1.72 18.13
N LEU A 58 -13.63 2.07 17.84
CA LEU A 58 -13.15 3.46 17.78
C LEU A 58 -12.99 4.01 16.35
N GLU A 59 -13.35 3.24 15.31
CA GLU A 59 -13.04 3.59 13.92
C GLU A 59 -13.56 4.98 13.53
N ASP A 60 -14.80 5.28 13.92
CA ASP A 60 -15.53 6.52 13.59
C ASP A 60 -15.46 7.59 14.68
N HIS A 61 -14.75 7.34 15.79
CA HIS A 61 -14.67 8.29 16.90
C HIS A 61 -13.57 9.33 16.69
N ALA A 62 -13.82 10.55 17.17
CA ALA A 62 -12.78 11.57 17.27
C ALA A 62 -11.74 11.16 18.33
N PRO A 63 -10.43 11.44 18.12
CA PRO A 63 -9.86 12.20 17.00
C PRO A 63 -9.50 11.36 15.75
N TRP A 64 -9.69 10.03 15.80
CA TRP A 64 -9.21 9.09 14.78
C TRP A 64 -9.84 9.33 13.40
N ILE A 65 -11.16 9.56 13.37
CA ILE A 65 -11.86 9.86 12.13
C ILE A 65 -11.39 11.16 11.47
N TRP A 66 -11.01 12.17 12.26
CA TRP A 66 -10.48 13.43 11.74
C TRP A 66 -9.09 13.25 11.12
N LEU A 67 -8.24 12.43 11.74
CA LEU A 67 -6.93 12.09 11.20
C LEU A 67 -7.04 11.30 9.89
N TYR A 68 -8.01 10.40 9.78
CA TYR A 68 -8.30 9.73 8.52
C TYR A 68 -8.74 10.72 7.43
N ARG A 69 -9.69 11.61 7.74
CA ARG A 69 -10.28 12.53 6.74
C ARG A 69 -9.34 13.67 6.33
N PHE A 70 -8.64 14.26 7.30
CA PHE A 70 -7.92 15.52 7.13
C PHE A 70 -6.42 15.41 7.41
N GLY A 71 -5.95 14.30 7.97
CA GLY A 71 -4.57 14.20 8.43
C GLY A 71 -3.51 14.08 7.33
N THR A 72 -3.92 13.94 6.07
CA THR A 72 -2.99 14.08 4.93
C THR A 72 -2.77 15.54 4.54
N ILE A 73 -3.68 16.46 4.90
CA ILE A 73 -3.65 17.87 4.49
C ILE A 73 -2.34 18.56 4.93
N PRO A 74 -1.86 18.44 6.18
CA PRO A 74 -0.60 19.09 6.57
C PRO A 74 0.59 18.65 5.72
N GLY A 75 0.67 17.35 5.38
CA GLY A 75 1.72 16.84 4.50
C GLY A 75 1.59 17.35 3.06
N LEU A 76 0.38 17.44 2.52
CA LEU A 76 0.13 18.03 1.19
C LEU A 76 0.48 19.52 1.14
N VAL A 77 0.16 20.28 2.19
CA VAL A 77 0.56 21.68 2.34
C VAL A 77 2.09 21.78 2.41
N PHE A 78 2.76 20.90 3.15
CA PHE A 78 4.22 20.88 3.22
C PHE A 78 4.88 20.60 1.87
N ILE A 79 4.31 19.71 1.05
CA ILE A 79 4.73 19.50 -0.34
C ILE A 79 4.54 20.78 -1.16
N ALA A 80 3.36 21.40 -1.10
CA ALA A 80 3.06 22.61 -1.87
C ALA A 80 4.02 23.77 -1.50
N LEU A 81 4.27 23.98 -0.21
CA LEU A 81 5.23 24.97 0.28
C LEU A 81 6.67 24.65 -0.18
N SER A 82 7.04 23.37 -0.25
CA SER A 82 8.35 22.96 -0.76
C SER A 82 8.48 23.19 -2.27
N ILE A 83 7.43 22.90 -3.05
CA ILE A 83 7.40 23.24 -4.49
C ILE A 83 7.54 24.76 -4.68
N PHE A 84 6.78 25.54 -3.90
CA PHE A 84 6.87 27.00 -3.93
C PHE A 84 8.28 27.49 -3.57
N ALA A 85 8.87 27.00 -2.48
CA ALA A 85 10.22 27.37 -2.06
C ALA A 85 11.27 27.00 -3.12
N PHE A 86 11.14 25.83 -3.73
CA PHE A 86 11.99 25.41 -4.85
C PHE A 86 11.85 26.36 -6.03
N PHE A 87 10.62 26.69 -6.44
CA PHE A 87 10.36 27.63 -7.54
C PHE A 87 10.93 29.03 -7.24
N MET A 88 10.66 29.59 -6.06
CA MET A 88 11.18 30.90 -5.63
C MET A 88 12.71 30.94 -5.61
N SER A 89 13.37 29.83 -5.29
CA SER A 89 14.83 29.75 -5.38
C SER A 89 15.39 29.86 -6.79
N THR A 90 14.60 29.63 -7.83
CA THR A 90 15.02 29.85 -9.22
C THR A 90 14.88 31.32 -9.63
N LEU A 91 14.02 32.08 -8.94
CA LEU A 91 13.76 33.50 -9.21
C LEU A 91 14.63 34.44 -8.36
N SER A 92 15.03 34.01 -7.15
CA SER A 92 15.77 34.86 -6.21
C SER A 92 16.88 34.11 -5.47
N PRO A 93 18.11 34.64 -5.46
CA PRO A 93 19.22 34.07 -4.67
C PRO A 93 18.95 33.98 -3.17
N ARG A 94 18.00 34.77 -2.64
CA ARG A 94 17.60 34.73 -1.22
C ARG A 94 17.09 33.36 -0.77
N TRP A 95 16.57 32.58 -1.70
CA TRP A 95 16.00 31.25 -1.46
C TRP A 95 16.96 30.12 -1.86
N ALA A 96 18.21 30.42 -2.24
CA ALA A 96 19.17 29.40 -2.68
C ALA A 96 19.41 28.33 -1.59
N ASP A 97 19.51 28.76 -0.34
CA ASP A 97 19.84 27.89 0.80
C ASP A 97 18.72 26.87 1.11
N ILE A 98 17.48 27.11 0.66
CA ILE A 98 16.33 26.19 0.80
C ILE A 98 16.07 25.34 -0.45
N ARG A 99 16.71 25.64 -1.60
CA ARG A 99 16.46 24.94 -2.87
C ARG A 99 16.67 23.43 -2.75
N ARG A 100 17.80 23.00 -2.18
CA ARG A 100 18.13 21.57 -2.02
C ARG A 100 17.18 20.87 -1.04
N PRO A 101 16.96 21.38 0.20
CA PRO A 101 15.97 20.79 1.10
C PRO A 101 14.57 20.68 0.50
N ALA A 102 14.09 21.74 -0.17
CA ALA A 102 12.80 21.76 -0.84
C ALA A 102 12.70 20.68 -1.93
N ALA A 103 13.74 20.53 -2.76
CA ALA A 103 13.81 19.47 -3.76
C ALA A 103 13.76 18.08 -3.11
N ILE A 104 14.49 17.87 -2.01
CA ILE A 104 14.50 16.59 -1.29
C ILE A 104 13.11 16.26 -0.74
N VAL A 105 12.37 17.22 -0.16
CA VAL A 105 11.01 16.98 0.33
C VAL A 105 10.10 16.53 -0.81
N VAL A 106 10.10 17.25 -1.95
CA VAL A 106 9.26 16.94 -3.10
C VAL A 106 9.61 15.57 -3.70
N LEU A 107 10.90 15.30 -3.89
CA LEU A 107 11.37 14.03 -4.43
C LEU A 107 11.15 12.87 -3.45
N THR A 108 11.16 13.12 -2.15
CA THR A 108 10.82 12.12 -1.12
C THR A 108 9.33 11.80 -1.15
N ALA A 109 8.47 12.80 -1.32
CA ALA A 109 7.03 12.57 -1.48
C ALA A 109 6.74 11.75 -2.75
N LEU A 110 7.42 12.07 -3.86
CA LEU A 110 7.26 11.37 -5.13
C LEU A 110 7.78 9.94 -5.04
N LEU A 111 9.04 9.74 -4.64
CA LEU A 111 9.66 8.43 -4.55
C LEU A 111 9.05 7.59 -3.42
N GLY A 112 8.95 8.14 -2.21
CA GLY A 112 8.49 7.42 -1.03
C GLY A 112 6.99 7.16 -1.02
N SER A 113 6.18 8.22 -0.95
CA SER A 113 4.72 8.09 -0.86
C SER A 113 4.07 7.72 -2.20
N GLY A 114 4.46 8.37 -3.28
CA GLY A 114 3.89 8.13 -4.61
C GLY A 114 4.28 6.76 -5.14
N ILE A 115 5.57 6.58 -5.42
CA ILE A 115 6.08 5.41 -6.14
C ILE A 115 6.21 4.20 -5.22
N MET A 116 7.07 4.26 -4.20
CA MET A 116 7.37 3.08 -3.38
C MET A 116 6.13 2.59 -2.63
N ALA A 117 5.43 3.47 -1.91
CA ALA A 117 4.28 3.06 -1.10
C ALA A 117 3.05 2.71 -1.94
N ASN A 118 2.55 3.62 -2.77
CA ASN A 118 1.24 3.44 -3.42
C ASN A 118 1.28 2.70 -4.75
N VAL A 119 2.37 2.83 -5.50
CA VAL A 119 2.55 2.19 -6.80
C VAL A 119 3.21 0.83 -6.56
N VAL A 120 4.47 0.76 -6.12
CA VAL A 120 5.23 -0.50 -6.05
C VAL A 120 4.72 -1.46 -4.98
N LEU A 121 4.68 -1.05 -3.71
CA LEU A 121 4.45 -1.98 -2.60
C LEU A 121 2.97 -2.32 -2.44
N LYS A 122 2.11 -1.32 -2.23
CA LYS A 122 0.73 -1.53 -1.76
C LYS A 122 -0.17 -2.41 -2.63
N PRO A 123 -0.18 -2.30 -3.96
CA PRO A 123 -0.97 -3.19 -4.81
C PRO A 123 -0.40 -4.62 -4.84
N TYR A 124 0.92 -4.78 -4.70
CA TYR A 124 1.61 -6.05 -4.95
C TYR A 124 1.93 -6.84 -3.69
N TRP A 125 1.93 -6.19 -2.52
CA TRP A 125 2.33 -6.85 -1.27
C TRP A 125 1.36 -7.94 -0.83
N GLY A 126 0.08 -7.84 -1.20
CA GLY A 126 -0.93 -8.87 -0.92
C GLY A 126 -1.17 -9.10 0.57
N ARG A 127 -1.08 -8.03 1.38
CA ARG A 127 -1.31 -8.08 2.83
C ARG A 127 -2.70 -7.54 3.17
N PRO A 128 -3.60 -8.38 3.72
CA PRO A 128 -4.89 -7.97 4.26
C PRO A 128 -4.76 -6.90 5.36
N ARG A 129 -5.75 -6.02 5.47
CA ARG A 129 -5.90 -5.14 6.64
C ARG A 129 -6.40 -5.92 7.85
N PRO A 130 -6.17 -5.45 9.10
CA PRO A 130 -6.75 -6.08 10.29
C PRO A 130 -8.25 -6.39 10.13
N SER A 131 -9.08 -5.42 9.75
CA SER A 131 -10.53 -5.62 9.54
C SER A 131 -10.91 -6.60 8.43
N GLN A 132 -9.97 -6.98 7.57
CA GLN A 132 -10.15 -7.99 6.52
C GLN A 132 -9.66 -9.38 6.94
N THR A 133 -9.03 -9.49 8.12
CA THR A 133 -8.49 -10.76 8.61
C THR A 133 -9.51 -11.56 9.40
N THR A 134 -9.40 -12.89 9.32
CA THR A 134 -10.24 -13.83 10.09
C THR A 134 -10.13 -13.62 11.60
N ASP A 135 -8.99 -13.12 12.09
CA ASP A 135 -8.79 -12.79 13.51
C ASP A 135 -9.75 -11.68 14.00
N PHE A 136 -10.24 -10.83 13.08
CA PHE A 136 -11.08 -9.66 13.38
C PHE A 136 -12.38 -9.66 12.57
N GLY A 137 -12.97 -10.83 12.33
CA GLY A 137 -14.27 -10.98 11.65
C GLY A 137 -14.22 -10.86 10.12
N GLY A 138 -13.05 -10.68 9.53
CA GLY A 138 -12.85 -10.65 8.09
C GLY A 138 -12.68 -12.03 7.44
N GLU A 139 -12.34 -12.04 6.16
CA GLU A 139 -12.38 -13.25 5.34
C GLU A 139 -11.01 -13.84 4.98
N TRP A 140 -9.94 -13.07 5.14
CA TRP A 140 -8.59 -13.41 4.69
C TRP A 140 -7.70 -13.83 5.87
N ALA A 141 -6.74 -14.71 5.63
CA ALA A 141 -5.78 -15.08 6.67
C ALA A 141 -4.80 -13.91 6.93
N TYR A 142 -4.43 -13.70 8.19
CA TYR A 142 -3.35 -12.80 8.57
C TYR A 142 -2.03 -13.15 7.85
N ARG A 143 -1.22 -12.12 7.56
CA ARG A 143 0.14 -12.26 7.03
C ARG A 143 1.09 -11.31 7.74
N ASP A 144 2.31 -11.76 7.97
CA ASP A 144 3.40 -10.93 8.48
C ASP A 144 3.91 -9.94 7.45
N ALA A 145 4.49 -8.83 7.93
CA ALA A 145 4.98 -7.76 7.08
C ALA A 145 5.98 -8.24 6.02
N LEU A 146 6.93 -9.11 6.40
CA LEU A 146 7.97 -9.59 5.50
C LEU A 146 7.59 -10.87 4.73
N SER A 147 6.30 -11.23 4.71
CA SER A 147 5.77 -12.39 3.98
C SER A 147 4.72 -11.94 2.96
N PRO A 148 5.15 -11.42 1.78
CA PRO A 148 4.23 -10.99 0.72
C PRO A 148 3.21 -12.08 0.38
N GLY A 149 1.98 -11.65 0.13
CA GLY A 149 0.87 -12.52 -0.26
C GLY A 149 0.59 -12.47 -1.75
N THR A 150 -0.66 -12.74 -2.11
CA THR A 150 -1.11 -12.66 -3.51
C THR A 150 -1.31 -11.19 -3.90
N PRO A 151 -0.65 -10.70 -4.97
CA PRO A 151 -0.88 -9.34 -5.47
C PRO A 151 -2.38 -9.05 -5.67
N GLY A 152 -2.80 -7.84 -5.31
CA GLY A 152 -4.20 -7.40 -5.32
C GLY A 152 -5.00 -7.85 -4.09
N LYS A 153 -4.65 -8.98 -3.45
CA LYS A 153 -5.37 -9.55 -2.29
C LYS A 153 -4.95 -8.87 -0.98
N GLY A 154 -5.47 -7.67 -0.78
CA GLY A 154 -5.18 -6.86 0.40
C GLY A 154 -4.10 -5.81 0.12
N GLN A 155 -4.38 -4.61 0.60
CA GLN A 155 -3.61 -3.40 0.31
C GLN A 155 -3.31 -2.63 1.59
N SER A 156 -2.82 -3.34 2.60
CA SER A 156 -2.44 -2.75 3.89
C SER A 156 -1.00 -2.26 3.93
N PHE A 157 -0.05 -2.96 3.31
CA PHE A 157 1.37 -2.62 3.45
C PHE A 157 1.92 -1.78 2.29
N PRO A 158 2.60 -0.64 2.51
CA PRO A 158 2.63 0.17 3.73
C PRO A 158 1.46 1.17 3.79
N SER A 159 1.31 1.84 4.95
CA SER A 159 0.26 2.85 5.14
C SER A 159 0.54 4.17 4.40
N GLY A 160 -0.27 4.46 3.38
CA GLY A 160 -0.18 5.71 2.61
C GLY A 160 -0.40 6.97 3.46
N HIS A 161 -1.40 6.98 4.37
CA HIS A 161 -1.64 8.10 5.28
C HIS A 161 -0.42 8.38 6.17
N CYS A 162 0.20 7.31 6.68
CA CYS A 162 1.40 7.43 7.51
C CYS A 162 2.60 7.96 6.70
N THR A 163 2.78 7.55 5.44
CA THR A 163 3.90 8.08 4.62
C THR A 163 3.80 9.60 4.45
N ILE A 164 2.60 10.14 4.20
CA ILE A 164 2.39 11.59 4.07
C ILE A 164 2.60 12.31 5.40
N ALA A 165 2.17 11.71 6.51
CA ALA A 165 2.39 12.28 7.84
C ALA A 165 3.87 12.26 8.25
N PHE A 166 4.61 11.19 7.95
CA PHE A 166 6.05 11.10 8.22
C PHE A 166 6.91 11.94 7.26
N LEU A 167 6.34 12.49 6.18
CA LEU A 167 7.10 13.26 5.18
C LEU A 167 7.88 14.43 5.78
N PHE A 168 7.39 15.06 6.85
CA PHE A 168 8.08 16.12 7.57
C PHE A 168 9.47 15.73 8.08
N VAL A 169 9.75 14.42 8.27
CA VAL A 169 11.10 13.91 8.61
C VAL A 169 12.14 14.26 7.54
N SER A 170 11.73 14.41 6.28
CA SER A 170 12.62 14.85 5.20
C SER A 170 13.14 16.28 5.36
N ALA A 171 12.55 17.10 6.25
CA ALA A 171 13.06 18.42 6.62
C ALA A 171 14.47 18.37 7.23
N TRP A 172 14.92 17.21 7.71
CA TRP A 172 16.32 16.96 8.09
C TRP A 172 17.33 17.32 6.98
N ALA A 173 16.91 17.34 5.71
CA ALA A 173 17.73 17.84 4.61
C ALA A 173 18.20 19.30 4.80
N ALA A 174 17.46 20.12 5.56
CA ALA A 174 17.80 21.51 5.85
C ALA A 174 18.81 21.68 7.00
N ARG A 175 19.29 20.59 7.63
CA ARG A 175 20.14 20.63 8.84
C ARG A 175 21.44 21.43 8.74
N LYS A 176 21.98 21.60 7.53
CA LYS A 176 23.23 22.35 7.30
C LYS A 176 23.01 23.86 7.45
N ASN A 177 21.92 24.37 6.87
CA ASN A 177 21.63 25.81 6.81
C ASN A 177 20.66 26.25 7.91
N TYR A 178 19.77 25.37 8.35
CA TYR A 178 18.69 25.66 9.31
C TYR A 178 18.55 24.55 10.37
N PRO A 179 19.59 24.27 11.18
CA PRO A 179 19.62 23.12 12.09
C PRO A 179 18.46 23.08 13.10
N ARG A 180 18.10 24.22 13.70
CA ARG A 180 17.01 24.31 14.69
C ARG A 180 15.64 24.02 14.07
N ALA A 181 15.36 24.63 12.91
CA ALA A 181 14.10 24.42 12.19
C ALA A 181 14.00 22.98 11.65
N ALA A 182 15.09 22.47 11.06
CA ALA A 182 15.17 21.09 10.58
C ALA A 182 14.88 20.09 11.71
N PHE A 183 15.49 20.29 12.88
CA PHE A 183 15.24 19.45 14.06
C PHE A 183 13.78 19.54 14.52
N ALA A 184 13.25 20.75 14.71
CA ALA A 184 11.86 20.95 15.18
C ALA A 184 10.83 20.32 14.23
N ILE A 185 10.97 20.52 12.91
CA ILE A 185 10.06 19.97 11.91
C ILE A 185 10.20 18.44 11.83
N THR A 186 11.42 17.90 11.98
CA THR A 186 11.64 16.45 12.00
C THR A 186 10.97 15.80 13.21
N VAL A 187 11.12 16.39 14.41
CA VAL A 187 10.47 15.92 15.63
C VAL A 187 8.94 16.01 15.50
N PHE A 188 8.42 17.13 14.99
CA PHE A 188 7.00 17.26 14.67
C PHE A 188 6.54 16.14 13.73
N GLY A 189 7.30 15.85 12.66
CA GLY A 189 6.99 14.80 11.70
C GLY A 189 6.95 13.40 12.29
N LEU A 190 7.90 13.09 13.19
CA LEU A 190 7.90 11.81 13.90
C LEU A 190 6.67 11.68 14.81
N THR A 191 6.39 12.71 15.63
CA THR A 191 5.22 12.70 16.52
C THR A 191 3.91 12.64 15.75
N TYR A 192 3.78 13.44 14.69
CA TYR A 192 2.58 13.48 13.85
C TYR A 192 2.36 12.16 13.11
N GLY A 193 3.42 11.58 12.53
CA GLY A 193 3.35 10.29 11.88
C GLY A 193 3.03 9.15 12.85
N LEU A 194 3.54 9.19 14.08
CA LEU A 194 3.15 8.23 15.13
C LEU A 194 1.67 8.37 15.51
N PHE A 195 1.17 9.61 15.64
CA PHE A 195 -0.25 9.84 15.93
C PHE A 195 -1.16 9.39 14.77
N MET A 196 -0.74 9.64 13.53
CA MET A 196 -1.39 9.10 12.33
C MET A 196 -1.38 7.57 12.34
N SER A 197 -0.26 6.96 12.72
CA SER A 197 -0.12 5.51 12.80
C SER A 197 -1.08 4.91 13.83
N ALA A 198 -1.18 5.51 15.01
CA ALA A 198 -2.15 5.12 16.03
C ALA A 198 -3.59 5.16 15.46
N ALA A 199 -3.99 6.24 14.80
CA ALA A 199 -5.32 6.35 14.20
C ALA A 199 -5.62 5.21 13.22
N ARG A 200 -4.66 4.87 12.35
CA ARG A 200 -4.83 3.82 11.35
C ARG A 200 -4.85 2.40 11.94
N ILE A 201 -4.18 2.19 13.06
CA ILE A 201 -4.20 0.92 13.82
C ILE A 201 -5.53 0.78 14.58
N VAL A 202 -5.96 1.84 15.27
CA VAL A 202 -7.23 1.90 16.02
C VAL A 202 -8.43 1.62 15.11
N GLN A 203 -8.38 2.10 13.87
CA GLN A 203 -9.42 1.88 12.84
C GLN A 203 -9.38 0.48 12.22
N GLY A 204 -8.45 -0.40 12.61
CA GLY A 204 -8.27 -1.70 11.98
C GLY A 204 -7.84 -1.63 10.51
N ALA A 205 -7.31 -0.48 10.08
CA ALA A 205 -6.96 -0.25 8.68
C ALA A 205 -5.53 -0.68 8.33
N HIS A 206 -4.63 -0.66 9.32
CA HIS A 206 -3.22 -1.04 9.16
C HIS A 206 -2.70 -1.73 10.41
N PHE A 207 -1.82 -2.71 10.25
CA PHE A 207 -1.01 -3.25 11.33
C PHE A 207 0.13 -2.27 11.70
N ALA A 208 0.69 -2.43 12.90
CA ALA A 208 1.74 -1.54 13.39
C ALA A 208 3.02 -1.60 12.53
N THR A 209 3.37 -2.79 12.02
CA THR A 209 4.49 -2.91 11.08
C THR A 209 4.23 -2.20 9.75
N ASP A 210 2.99 -2.10 9.26
CA ASP A 210 2.67 -1.38 8.02
C ASP A 210 2.97 0.13 8.15
N THR A 211 2.74 0.69 9.34
CA THR A 211 2.99 2.10 9.63
C THR A 211 4.46 2.35 9.95
N MET A 212 5.15 1.39 10.57
CA MET A 212 6.60 1.44 10.76
C MET A 212 7.35 1.44 9.42
N TRP A 213 6.96 0.58 8.48
CA TRP A 213 7.54 0.58 7.14
C TRP A 213 7.15 1.82 6.31
N ALA A 214 6.04 2.49 6.62
CA ALA A 214 5.75 3.80 6.04
C ALA A 214 6.79 4.87 6.43
N LEU A 215 7.20 4.93 7.71
CA LEU A 215 8.36 5.74 8.14
C LEU A 215 9.63 5.27 7.43
N GLY A 216 9.82 3.96 7.34
CA GLY A 216 10.95 3.32 6.68
C GLY A 216 11.16 3.84 5.25
N VAL A 217 10.12 3.76 4.44
CA VAL A 217 10.12 4.22 3.04
C VAL A 217 10.46 5.71 2.94
N ILE A 218 9.92 6.56 3.82
CA ILE A 218 10.19 8.00 3.82
C ILE A 218 11.65 8.31 4.19
N VAL A 219 12.15 7.73 5.27
CA VAL A 219 13.54 7.97 5.74
C VAL A 219 14.55 7.48 4.71
N LEU A 220 14.33 6.30 4.15
CA LEU A 220 15.22 5.73 3.14
C LEU A 220 15.19 6.54 1.83
N SER A 221 14.01 7.01 1.41
CA SER A 221 13.89 7.87 0.23
C SER A 221 14.56 9.23 0.44
N ALA A 222 14.35 9.86 1.59
CA ALA A 222 15.00 11.13 1.93
C ALA A 222 16.53 10.99 2.01
N GLY A 223 17.01 9.91 2.64
CA GLY A 223 18.44 9.59 2.72
C GLY A 223 19.06 9.34 1.35
N PHE A 224 18.35 8.62 0.47
CA PHE A 224 18.78 8.40 -0.91
C PHE A 224 18.98 9.72 -1.65
N TRP A 225 17.98 10.62 -1.61
CA TRP A 225 18.10 11.92 -2.25
C TRP A 225 19.17 12.81 -1.60
N ASP A 226 19.37 12.70 -0.30
CA ASP A 226 20.43 13.42 0.41
C ASP A 226 21.85 12.94 0.02
N VAL A 227 22.00 11.68 -0.40
CA VAL A 227 23.28 11.16 -0.93
C VAL A 227 23.47 11.53 -2.41
N VAL A 228 22.40 11.42 -3.21
CA VAL A 228 22.44 11.58 -4.67
C VAL A 228 22.50 13.04 -5.09
N LEU A 229 21.75 13.94 -4.43
CA LEU A 229 21.72 15.36 -4.81
C LEU A 229 22.93 16.10 -4.21
N PRO A 230 23.90 16.51 -5.04
CA PRO A 230 25.12 17.15 -4.57
C PRO A 230 24.83 18.59 -4.13
N ASP A 231 25.48 19.07 -3.05
CA ASP A 231 25.32 20.45 -2.56
C ASP A 231 25.65 21.55 -3.61
N PRO A 232 26.67 21.40 -4.50
CA PRO A 232 27.10 22.45 -5.43
C PRO A 232 26.08 22.84 -6.51
N LEU A 233 25.20 21.92 -6.93
CA LEU A 233 24.12 22.21 -7.90
C LEU A 233 23.07 23.22 -7.36
N PHE A 234 23.17 23.55 -6.07
CA PHE A 234 22.24 24.38 -5.32
C PHE A 234 22.93 25.57 -4.64
N GLY A 235 24.20 25.84 -4.96
CA GLY A 235 24.96 26.97 -4.41
C GLY A 235 24.51 28.34 -4.94
N ARG A 236 24.76 29.40 -4.15
CA ARG A 236 24.39 30.79 -4.48
C ARG A 236 24.96 31.27 -5.82
N GLU A 237 26.16 30.84 -6.20
CA GLU A 237 26.83 31.26 -7.44
C GLU A 237 26.15 30.72 -8.71
N GLN A 238 25.56 29.52 -8.66
CA GLN A 238 24.84 28.95 -9.80
C GLN A 238 23.42 29.49 -9.96
N ALA A 239 22.88 30.22 -8.99
CA ALA A 239 21.57 30.89 -9.13
C ALA A 239 21.58 31.99 -10.22
N ALA A 240 22.77 32.46 -10.63
CA ALA A 240 22.95 33.38 -11.74
C ALA A 240 22.90 32.68 -13.13
N GLY A 241 23.02 31.35 -13.18
CA GLY A 241 22.87 30.55 -14.39
C GLY A 241 21.42 30.07 -14.55
N ARG A 242 20.80 30.38 -15.69
CA ARG A 242 19.46 29.91 -16.06
C ARG A 242 19.46 28.37 -16.09
N ILE A 243 19.11 27.72 -14.99
CA ILE A 243 18.96 26.26 -14.94
C ILE A 243 17.86 25.91 -15.94
N ARG A 244 18.23 25.37 -17.10
CA ARG A 244 17.26 24.86 -18.07
C ARG A 244 16.58 23.66 -17.42
N PRO A 245 15.27 23.67 -17.19
CA PRO A 245 14.58 22.62 -16.44
C PRO A 245 14.52 21.27 -17.19
N VAL A 246 15.19 21.14 -18.33
CA VAL A 246 15.11 20.00 -19.25
C VAL A 246 15.39 18.66 -18.56
N PRO A 247 16.45 18.46 -17.74
CA PRO A 247 16.68 17.19 -17.07
C PRO A 247 15.59 16.85 -16.04
N ALA A 248 15.07 17.86 -15.35
CA ALA A 248 13.99 17.69 -14.37
C ALA A 248 12.65 17.39 -15.06
N ILE A 249 12.38 17.99 -16.21
CA ILE A 249 11.20 17.70 -17.05
C ILE A 249 11.31 16.29 -17.63
N ILE A 250 12.48 15.88 -18.13
CA ILE A 250 12.71 14.52 -18.64
C ILE A 250 12.53 13.49 -17.51
N ALA A 251 13.10 13.75 -16.32
CA ALA A 251 12.91 12.89 -15.16
C ALA A 251 11.44 12.82 -14.73
N LEU A 252 10.74 13.95 -14.68
CA LEU A 252 9.32 14.00 -14.35
C LEU A 252 8.48 13.26 -15.39
N ALA A 253 8.74 13.45 -16.69
CA ALA A 253 8.07 12.76 -17.77
C ALA A 253 8.32 11.25 -17.72
N ALA A 254 9.56 10.81 -17.47
CA ALA A 254 9.89 9.40 -17.29
C ALA A 254 9.14 8.80 -16.08
N LEU A 255 9.07 9.53 -14.97
CA LEU A 255 8.30 9.10 -13.79
C LEU A 255 6.79 9.05 -14.05
N LEU A 256 6.24 9.97 -14.84
CA LEU A 256 4.83 9.95 -15.24
C LEU A 256 4.52 8.77 -16.18
N VAL A 257 5.41 8.46 -17.13
CA VAL A 257 5.27 7.31 -18.04
C VAL A 257 5.35 6.00 -17.26
N LEU A 258 6.36 5.84 -16.41
CA LEU A 258 6.49 4.66 -15.54
C LEU A 258 5.29 4.55 -14.58
N GLY A 259 4.83 5.68 -14.03
CA GLY A 259 3.65 5.74 -13.19
C GLY A 259 2.37 5.34 -13.93
N PHE A 260 2.22 5.75 -15.18
CA PHE A 260 1.07 5.38 -16.02
C PHE A 260 1.08 3.91 -16.38
N ASP A 261 2.21 3.38 -16.86
CA ASP A 261 2.35 1.96 -17.22
C ASP A 261 2.07 1.05 -16.01
N PHE A 262 2.62 1.43 -14.87
CA PHE A 262 2.39 0.71 -13.62
C PHE A 262 0.93 0.83 -13.14
N ALA A 263 0.32 2.00 -13.26
CA ALA A 263 -1.10 2.20 -12.93
C ALA A 263 -2.02 1.41 -13.87
N ALA A 264 -1.58 1.16 -15.11
CA ALA A 264 -2.32 0.32 -16.05
C ALA A 264 -2.23 -1.16 -15.74
N HIS A 265 -1.10 -1.63 -15.20
CA HIS A 265 -0.90 -3.02 -14.81
C HIS A 265 -1.12 -3.26 -13.32
N ARG A 266 -2.12 -2.61 -12.70
CA ARG A 266 -2.37 -2.79 -11.26
C ARG A 266 -3.01 -4.15 -10.99
N PRO A 267 -2.48 -4.96 -10.05
CA PRO A 267 -3.09 -6.23 -9.70
C PRO A 267 -4.48 -6.03 -9.09
N PHE A 268 -5.42 -6.80 -9.59
CA PHE A 268 -6.82 -6.84 -9.19
C PHE A 268 -7.12 -8.16 -8.50
N PHE A 269 -7.83 -8.09 -7.37
CA PHE A 269 -8.32 -9.27 -6.68
C PHE A 269 -9.67 -8.97 -6.01
N GLU A 270 -10.70 -9.72 -6.35
CA GLU A 270 -11.99 -9.72 -5.66
C GLU A 270 -12.35 -11.14 -5.20
N HIS A 271 -12.75 -11.24 -3.93
CA HIS A 271 -13.25 -12.48 -3.31
C HIS A 271 -14.75 -12.37 -3.12
N HIS A 272 -15.51 -13.39 -3.51
CA HIS A 272 -16.92 -13.52 -3.16
C HIS A 272 -17.15 -14.87 -2.47
N ARG A 273 -17.83 -14.81 -1.32
CA ARG A 273 -18.17 -15.97 -0.50
C ARG A 273 -19.68 -16.07 -0.34
N ARG A 274 -20.24 -17.26 -0.59
CA ARG A 274 -21.66 -17.56 -0.39
C ARG A 274 -21.81 -18.83 0.45
N TYR A 275 -22.49 -18.75 1.59
CA TYR A 275 -22.88 -19.96 2.31
C TYR A 275 -24.01 -20.68 1.59
N VAL A 276 -23.93 -22.01 1.57
CA VAL A 276 -24.90 -22.87 0.91
C VAL A 276 -25.72 -23.58 1.97
N TYR A 277 -27.01 -23.30 1.96
CA TYR A 277 -27.99 -24.02 2.75
C TYR A 277 -28.50 -25.19 1.92
N LEU A 278 -28.24 -26.41 2.40
CA LEU A 278 -28.67 -27.64 1.75
C LEU A 278 -30.03 -28.04 2.33
N GLU A 279 -31.08 -27.86 1.53
CA GLU A 279 -32.40 -28.38 1.86
C GLU A 279 -32.39 -29.92 1.83
N PRO A 280 -33.21 -30.59 2.67
CA PRO A 280 -33.32 -32.04 2.65
C PRO A 280 -33.70 -32.55 1.25
N GLY A 281 -32.92 -33.50 0.73
CA GLY A 281 -33.16 -34.12 -0.60
C GLY A 281 -32.29 -33.61 -1.74
N ILE A 282 -31.51 -32.54 -1.55
CA ILE A 282 -30.54 -32.08 -2.56
C ILE A 282 -29.36 -33.07 -2.67
N LYS A 283 -29.12 -33.56 -3.90
CA LYS A 283 -28.04 -34.51 -4.23
C LYS A 283 -27.00 -33.94 -5.19
N LYS A 284 -27.27 -32.79 -5.81
CA LYS A 284 -26.34 -32.16 -6.75
C LYS A 284 -26.29 -30.64 -6.55
N ILE A 285 -25.11 -30.05 -6.53
CA ILE A 285 -24.88 -28.61 -6.65
C ILE A 285 -24.31 -28.33 -8.03
N VAL A 286 -24.89 -27.37 -8.74
CA VAL A 286 -24.37 -26.85 -10.00
C VAL A 286 -23.99 -25.39 -9.82
N ILE A 287 -22.75 -25.05 -10.15
CA ILE A 287 -22.28 -23.67 -10.20
C ILE A 287 -22.27 -23.26 -11.66
N ARG A 288 -23.19 -22.37 -12.03
CA ARG A 288 -23.28 -21.83 -13.37
C ARG A 288 -22.70 -20.43 -13.41
N THR A 289 -21.68 -20.20 -14.22
CA THR A 289 -21.09 -18.87 -14.44
C THR A 289 -21.33 -18.44 -15.88
N ASN A 290 -21.39 -17.13 -16.15
CA ASN A 290 -21.45 -16.56 -17.51
C ASN A 290 -20.05 -16.33 -18.14
N VAL A 291 -18.99 -16.65 -17.41
CA VAL A 291 -17.59 -16.53 -17.84
C VAL A 291 -16.86 -17.85 -17.59
N ALA A 292 -15.84 -18.13 -18.38
CA ALA A 292 -15.02 -19.32 -18.22
C ALA A 292 -14.24 -19.26 -16.88
N LEU A 293 -14.16 -20.41 -16.21
CA LEU A 293 -13.39 -20.56 -14.98
C LEU A 293 -12.03 -21.15 -15.33
N THR A 294 -10.95 -20.49 -14.91
CA THR A 294 -9.59 -21.02 -15.07
C THR A 294 -9.27 -22.12 -14.09
N LYS A 295 -9.99 -22.18 -12.97
CA LYS A 295 -9.78 -23.20 -11.94
C LYS A 295 -11.08 -23.51 -11.21
N GLU A 296 -11.37 -24.79 -11.10
CA GLU A 296 -12.55 -25.36 -10.47
C GLU A 296 -12.10 -26.38 -9.41
N GLN A 297 -12.53 -26.23 -8.17
CA GLN A 297 -12.15 -27.16 -7.10
C GLN A 297 -13.30 -27.47 -6.16
N VAL A 298 -13.34 -28.71 -5.68
CA VAL A 298 -14.23 -29.16 -4.62
C VAL A 298 -13.36 -29.66 -3.48
N ILE A 299 -13.51 -29.06 -2.30
CA ILE A 299 -12.72 -29.35 -1.11
C ILE A 299 -13.65 -29.99 -0.07
N ARG A 300 -13.34 -31.21 0.38
CA ARG A 300 -14.13 -32.01 1.31
C ARG A 300 -13.38 -32.33 2.60
N ASP A 301 -12.83 -31.33 3.28
CA ASP A 301 -12.17 -31.54 4.58
C ASP A 301 -12.28 -30.35 5.53
N ALA A 302 -13.02 -29.30 5.13
CA ALA A 302 -13.00 -28.05 5.85
C ALA A 302 -14.02 -28.06 7.01
N GLN A 303 -13.66 -27.46 8.15
CA GLN A 303 -14.63 -27.21 9.21
C GLN A 303 -15.57 -26.04 8.86
N GLY A 304 -16.82 -26.10 9.35
CA GLY A 304 -17.81 -25.02 9.26
C GLY A 304 -19.01 -25.37 8.38
N LEU A 305 -19.65 -24.33 7.81
CA LEU A 305 -20.80 -24.48 6.92
C LEU A 305 -20.37 -24.66 5.46
N PRO A 306 -21.17 -25.36 4.64
CA PRO A 306 -20.92 -25.48 3.20
C PRO A 306 -20.90 -24.08 2.56
N ARG A 307 -19.93 -23.83 1.68
CA ARG A 307 -19.76 -22.51 1.06
C ARG A 307 -19.14 -22.58 -0.33
N ILE A 308 -19.53 -21.64 -1.18
CA ILE A 308 -18.98 -21.42 -2.51
C ILE A 308 -18.11 -20.17 -2.44
N LEU A 309 -16.89 -20.27 -2.96
CA LEU A 309 -15.94 -19.19 -3.09
C LEU A 309 -15.70 -18.92 -4.57
N LEU A 310 -15.86 -17.67 -4.98
CA LEU A 310 -15.61 -17.21 -6.33
C LEU A 310 -14.56 -16.10 -6.27
N ASP A 311 -13.37 -16.39 -6.78
CA ASP A 311 -12.23 -15.49 -6.83
C ASP A 311 -12.07 -14.93 -8.23
N SER A 312 -11.85 -13.62 -8.36
CA SER A 312 -11.51 -12.96 -9.62
C SER A 312 -10.18 -12.25 -9.44
N GLN A 313 -9.18 -12.66 -10.22
CA GLN A 313 -7.81 -12.15 -10.11
C GLN A 313 -7.26 -11.79 -11.48
N GLY A 314 -6.52 -10.69 -11.56
CA GLY A 314 -5.93 -10.25 -12.82
C GLY A 314 -5.18 -8.93 -12.68
N PHE A 315 -5.11 -8.20 -13.78
CA PHE A 315 -4.49 -6.88 -13.84
C PHE A 315 -5.42 -5.93 -14.59
N GLY A 316 -5.59 -4.72 -14.06
CA GLY A 316 -6.49 -3.74 -14.67
C GLY A 316 -6.23 -2.31 -14.22
N PHE A 317 -6.82 -1.38 -14.96
CA PHE A 317 -6.68 0.06 -14.73
C PHE A 317 -7.38 0.50 -13.42
N PHE A 318 -7.10 1.70 -12.91
CA PHE A 318 -7.64 2.15 -11.60
C PHE A 318 -9.18 2.16 -11.50
N SER A 319 -9.87 2.25 -12.63
CA SER A 319 -11.34 2.22 -12.73
C SER A 319 -11.92 0.82 -12.88
N ALA A 320 -11.07 -0.21 -12.97
CA ALA A 320 -11.46 -1.59 -13.16
C ALA A 320 -12.24 -2.10 -11.93
N ARG A 321 -13.43 -2.63 -12.17
CA ARG A 321 -14.33 -3.17 -11.15
C ARG A 321 -14.95 -4.47 -11.65
N ARG A 322 -15.32 -5.34 -10.73
CA ARG A 322 -16.16 -6.50 -11.05
C ARG A 322 -17.51 -6.35 -10.34
N VAL A 323 -18.58 -6.50 -11.10
CA VAL A 323 -19.93 -6.62 -10.57
C VAL A 323 -20.31 -8.09 -10.63
N LEU A 324 -20.83 -8.63 -9.54
CA LEU A 324 -21.32 -9.99 -9.46
C LEU A 324 -22.79 -9.96 -9.03
N THR A 325 -23.64 -10.59 -9.82
CA THR A 325 -25.02 -10.90 -9.43
C THR A 325 -25.14 -12.40 -9.23
N ASP A 326 -25.63 -12.82 -8.08
CA ASP A 326 -25.89 -14.23 -7.80
C ASP A 326 -27.40 -14.52 -7.69
N ARG A 327 -27.83 -15.66 -8.22
CA ARG A 327 -29.21 -16.14 -8.10
C ARG A 327 -29.21 -17.62 -7.78
N ARG A 328 -30.17 -18.04 -6.96
CA ARG A 328 -30.36 -19.43 -6.55
C ARG A 328 -31.62 -19.98 -7.21
N GLU A 329 -31.51 -21.19 -7.75
CA GLU A 329 -32.62 -21.92 -8.34
C GLU A 329 -32.55 -23.39 -7.88
N VAL A 330 -33.68 -23.97 -7.48
CA VAL A 330 -33.77 -25.38 -7.12
C VAL A 330 -34.62 -26.10 -8.17
N LYS A 331 -34.06 -27.13 -8.81
CA LYS A 331 -34.76 -27.99 -9.78
C LYS A 331 -34.69 -29.43 -9.31
N GLY A 332 -35.77 -29.95 -8.76
CA GLY A 332 -35.81 -31.32 -8.22
C GLY A 332 -34.79 -31.50 -7.09
N ASP A 333 -33.83 -32.41 -7.26
CA ASP A 333 -32.74 -32.68 -6.32
C ASP A 333 -31.46 -31.88 -6.59
N THR A 334 -31.50 -30.95 -7.56
CA THR A 334 -30.36 -30.17 -8.00
C THR A 334 -30.50 -28.71 -7.58
N LEU A 335 -29.51 -28.23 -6.83
CA LEU A 335 -29.35 -26.84 -6.44
C LEU A 335 -28.43 -26.12 -7.43
N ILE A 336 -28.94 -25.13 -8.15
CA ILE A 336 -28.20 -24.35 -9.14
C ILE A 336 -27.91 -22.95 -8.59
N HIS A 337 -26.63 -22.58 -8.53
CA HIS A 337 -26.17 -21.24 -8.24
C HIS A 337 -25.71 -20.56 -9.53
N HIS A 338 -26.45 -19.55 -9.97
CA HIS A 338 -26.12 -18.74 -11.13
C HIS A 338 -25.29 -17.53 -10.69
N TYR A 339 -24.16 -17.30 -11.34
CA TYR A 339 -23.27 -16.16 -11.14
C TYR A 339 -23.07 -15.41 -12.46
N ASP A 340 -23.62 -14.20 -12.54
CA ASP A 340 -23.34 -13.24 -13.63
C ASP A 340 -22.21 -12.32 -13.18
N ILE A 341 -21.01 -12.59 -13.69
CA ILE A 341 -19.80 -11.79 -13.52
C ILE A 341 -19.70 -10.80 -14.68
N ARG A 342 -19.63 -9.51 -14.35
CA ARG A 342 -19.36 -8.43 -15.31
C ARG A 342 -18.13 -7.66 -14.90
N ALA A 343 -17.17 -7.55 -15.81
CA ALA A 343 -16.00 -6.70 -15.66
C ALA A 343 -16.30 -5.32 -16.27
N THR A 344 -16.11 -4.25 -15.51
CA THR A 344 -16.20 -2.87 -16.02
C THR A 344 -14.83 -2.19 -15.93
N GLY A 345 -14.44 -1.48 -16.99
CA GLY A 345 -13.10 -0.92 -17.13
C GLY A 345 -12.16 -1.81 -17.96
N TRP A 346 -10.88 -1.45 -17.98
CA TRP A 346 -9.86 -2.16 -18.75
C TRP A 346 -9.09 -3.16 -17.88
N PHE A 347 -9.02 -4.40 -18.34
CA PHE A 347 -8.22 -5.47 -17.76
C PHE A 347 -7.28 -6.00 -18.85
N SER A 348 -5.99 -6.14 -18.53
CA SER A 348 -5.05 -6.85 -19.42
C SER A 348 -5.21 -8.36 -19.28
N GLU A 349 -5.51 -8.82 -18.06
CA GLU A 349 -5.79 -10.21 -17.73
C GLU A 349 -6.87 -10.25 -16.65
N LEU A 350 -7.82 -11.17 -16.76
CA LEU A 350 -8.81 -11.41 -15.72
C LEU A 350 -9.20 -12.89 -15.71
N ASN A 351 -8.85 -13.55 -14.62
CA ASN A 351 -9.07 -14.96 -14.39
C ASN A 351 -10.10 -15.14 -13.28
N HIS A 352 -11.03 -16.07 -13.49
CA HIS A 352 -12.05 -16.42 -12.51
C HIS A 352 -11.83 -17.85 -12.02
N SER A 353 -11.92 -18.07 -10.71
CA SER A 353 -11.85 -19.41 -10.15
C SER A 353 -12.96 -19.64 -9.15
N ALA A 354 -13.49 -20.86 -9.13
CA ALA A 354 -14.55 -21.26 -8.23
C ALA A 354 -14.11 -22.44 -7.37
N ARG A 355 -14.38 -22.34 -6.07
CA ARG A 355 -14.09 -23.39 -5.09
C ARG A 355 -15.33 -23.67 -4.27
N VAL A 356 -15.72 -24.94 -4.19
CA VAL A 356 -16.79 -25.39 -3.31
C VAL A 356 -16.19 -26.08 -2.12
N ILE A 357 -16.50 -25.59 -0.94
CA ILE A 357 -16.03 -26.12 0.31
C ILE A 357 -17.21 -26.83 0.98
N LEU A 358 -17.08 -28.15 1.14
CA LEU A 358 -18.08 -29.01 1.75
C LEU A 358 -17.52 -29.59 3.05
N PRO A 359 -18.12 -29.29 4.21
CA PRO A 359 -17.70 -29.86 5.48
C PRO A 359 -18.07 -31.35 5.59
N PRO A 360 -17.46 -32.11 6.52
CA PRO A 360 -17.77 -33.52 6.75
C PRO A 360 -19.24 -33.80 7.10
N SER A 361 -19.98 -32.80 7.55
CA SER A 361 -21.42 -32.89 7.84
C SER A 361 -22.28 -33.03 6.57
N VAL A 362 -21.73 -32.76 5.39
CA VAL A 362 -22.43 -32.92 4.11
C VAL A 362 -22.29 -34.36 3.62
N PRO A 363 -23.39 -35.00 3.16
CA PRO A 363 -23.34 -36.35 2.63
C PRO A 363 -22.30 -36.52 1.51
N ALA A 364 -21.51 -37.59 1.57
CA ALA A 364 -20.50 -37.90 0.56
C ALA A 364 -21.09 -38.06 -0.86
N GLY A 365 -22.36 -38.48 -0.96
CA GLY A 365 -23.10 -38.63 -2.21
C GLY A 365 -23.54 -37.32 -2.88
N LEU A 366 -23.33 -36.15 -2.25
CA LEU A 366 -23.63 -34.87 -2.88
C LEU A 366 -22.63 -34.58 -4.00
N SER A 367 -23.06 -34.55 -5.26
CA SER A 367 -22.20 -34.22 -6.41
C SER A 367 -22.10 -32.70 -6.62
N VAL A 368 -20.97 -32.23 -7.15
CA VAL A 368 -20.76 -30.82 -7.51
C VAL A 368 -20.31 -30.76 -8.97
N ALA A 369 -20.96 -29.91 -9.77
CA ALA A 369 -20.60 -29.67 -11.15
C ALA A 369 -20.44 -28.17 -11.40
N PHE A 370 -19.55 -27.82 -12.33
CA PHE A 370 -19.36 -26.46 -12.81
C PHE A 370 -19.85 -26.39 -14.25
N GLU A 371 -20.68 -25.40 -14.55
CA GLU A 371 -21.22 -25.13 -15.87
C GLU A 371 -20.78 -23.73 -16.28
N THR A 372 -19.87 -23.65 -17.24
CA THR A 372 -19.48 -22.40 -17.88
C THR A 372 -20.09 -22.38 -19.28
N PRO A 373 -20.36 -21.20 -19.89
CA PRO A 373 -20.76 -21.17 -21.28
C PRO A 373 -19.69 -21.86 -22.12
N GLU A 374 -20.09 -22.74 -23.04
CA GLU A 374 -19.21 -23.17 -24.12
C GLU A 374 -18.60 -21.92 -24.73
N ALA A 375 -17.27 -21.86 -24.77
CA ALA A 375 -16.56 -20.76 -25.39
C ALA A 375 -17.16 -20.55 -26.78
N ALA A 376 -17.81 -19.41 -27.00
CA ALA A 376 -18.03 -18.91 -28.35
C ALA A 376 -16.62 -18.73 -28.93
N ARG A 377 -16.21 -19.69 -29.75
CA ARG A 377 -14.91 -19.71 -30.42
C ARG A 377 -14.72 -18.50 -31.31
#